data_AF-A0A8B5X2K2-F1
#
_entry.id   AF-A0A8B5X2K2-F1
#
_cell.length_a   1.000
_cell.length_b   1.000
_cell.length_c   1.000
_cell.angle_alpha   90.00
_cell.angle_beta   90.00
_cell.angle_gamma   90.00
#
_symmetry.space_group_name_H-M   'P 1'
#
loop_
_entity.id
_entity.type
_entity.pdbx_description
1 polymer ?
#
loop_
_entity_poly.entity_id
_entity_poly.type
_entity_poly.pdbx_seq_one_letter_code
_entity_poly.pdbx_strand_id
1 'polypeptide(L)'
;MEWWGVGLALSVPWLAGTLWLRALWGEAPAGTWPLALGYGYLLGLLAATVLLRVQAVFGLPPGFWGPFAVMALLALAGGWLVWRRTSPPSPLSINGEGGAKTKLGWSHLLWMLLLIWIGLRLAGLALEVWWRPLYPWDAWTTWMVRPKVWAELQQLVPFVAPHHWLADPTGSAYTIDAWAYPYTVPLLALWPTLAYGAWNETAAHLPWFGCAVALGLGFYGQARFWGASALTALIFTWLLLSLPLLNSHVALAGYADLWMTAVFSLAAIAFFQWARDGDRRQGLLALLLALAGAWVKVEGAVWLLLFIPALLVARLRWPWLLATALATTALVTGWWLTGGVVFGLPGLGEVHLTPTLIQVPYLGRFGLGYRGSWDPVIMNFFVLANWHLLGYLVVLTAGVALALVVRREAERWRWAQATFVASSLLALFVLFFLTDAQLWAEQYTSINRIVLEFVPAFLFWVLTVWVWLSGDGFSSDRDIARSVRYRPPWRRPADGDHRCAATRNRINDA
;
A
#
# COMPACT_ATOMS: atom_id res chain seq x y z
N MET A 1 -6.03 23.35 -23.42
CA MET A 1 -6.74 23.32 -22.11
C MET A 1 -5.65 23.33 -21.08
N GLU A 2 -5.31 24.42 -20.42
CA GLU A 2 -3.97 24.45 -19.80
C GLU A 2 -3.98 23.88 -18.39
N TRP A 3 -4.22 24.68 -17.36
CA TRP A 3 -4.04 24.19 -15.98
C TRP A 3 -5.32 23.70 -15.29
N TRP A 4 -6.48 24.21 -15.70
CA TRP A 4 -7.77 23.77 -15.14
C TRP A 4 -8.06 22.30 -15.49
N GLY A 5 -7.71 21.86 -16.69
CA GLY A 5 -7.87 20.48 -17.14
C GLY A 5 -7.01 19.52 -16.30
N VAL A 6 -5.75 19.89 -16.06
CA VAL A 6 -4.84 19.16 -15.15
C VAL A 6 -5.43 19.07 -13.74
N GLY A 7 -5.95 20.18 -13.21
CA GLY A 7 -6.62 20.19 -11.91
C GLY A 7 -7.80 19.21 -11.85
N LEU A 8 -8.63 19.16 -12.88
CA LEU A 8 -9.73 18.20 -12.98
C LEU A 8 -9.24 16.75 -13.15
N ALA A 9 -8.21 16.53 -13.95
CA ALA A 9 -7.59 15.22 -14.15
C ALA A 9 -7.11 14.63 -12.83
N LEU A 10 -6.57 15.43 -11.92
CA LEU A 10 -6.11 14.94 -10.62
C LEU A 10 -7.26 14.86 -9.60
N SER A 11 -8.11 15.89 -9.54
CA SER A 11 -9.14 16.01 -8.50
C SER A 11 -10.35 15.10 -8.70
N VAL A 12 -10.82 14.89 -9.93
CA VAL A 12 -12.05 14.09 -10.17
C VAL A 12 -11.83 12.61 -9.89
N PRO A 13 -10.76 11.95 -10.38
CA PRO A 13 -10.44 10.60 -9.98
C PRO A 13 -10.22 10.43 -8.47
N TRP A 14 -9.54 11.40 -7.84
CA TRP A 14 -9.34 11.40 -6.40
C TRP A 14 -10.69 11.46 -5.67
N LEU A 15 -11.55 12.40 -6.03
CA LEU A 15 -12.89 12.55 -5.47
C LEU A 15 -13.71 11.28 -5.66
N ALA A 16 -13.69 10.67 -6.85
CA ALA A 16 -14.39 9.42 -7.12
C ALA A 16 -13.93 8.32 -6.16
N GLY A 17 -12.63 8.04 -6.10
CA GLY A 17 -12.09 7.03 -5.19
C GLY A 17 -12.42 7.32 -3.72
N THR A 18 -12.28 8.57 -3.30
CA THR A 18 -12.58 8.99 -1.91
C THR A 18 -14.05 8.81 -1.55
N LEU A 19 -14.98 9.21 -2.42
CA LEU A 19 -16.42 9.08 -2.14
C LEU A 19 -16.85 7.62 -2.09
N TRP A 20 -16.36 6.79 -3.00
CA TRP A 20 -16.64 5.35 -2.98
C TRP A 20 -16.12 4.68 -1.71
N LEU A 21 -14.90 5.01 -1.28
CA LEU A 21 -14.36 4.49 -0.02
C LEU A 21 -15.12 5.04 1.19
N ARG A 22 -15.44 6.33 1.20
CA ARG A 22 -16.23 6.95 2.27
C ARG A 22 -17.59 6.28 2.41
N ALA A 23 -18.21 5.87 1.31
CA ALA A 23 -19.49 5.16 1.33
C ALA A 23 -19.41 3.76 1.99
N LEU A 24 -18.23 3.13 2.06
CA LEU A 24 -18.04 1.82 2.72
C LEU A 24 -18.06 1.91 4.25
N TRP A 25 -17.81 3.08 4.83
CA TRP A 25 -17.82 3.33 6.27
C TRP A 25 -18.95 4.30 6.63
N GLY A 26 -20.18 3.80 6.78
CA GLY A 26 -21.38 4.62 7.07
C GLY A 26 -21.23 5.46 8.35
N GLU A 27 -20.90 4.81 9.47
CA GLU A 27 -20.36 5.46 10.65
C GLU A 27 -18.92 5.89 10.38
N ALA A 28 -18.55 7.10 10.78
CA ALA A 28 -17.23 7.68 10.50
C ALA A 28 -16.37 7.74 11.77
N PRO A 29 -15.72 6.65 12.19
CA PRO A 29 -14.64 6.70 13.17
C PRO A 29 -13.61 7.76 12.82
N ALA A 30 -12.92 8.26 13.84
CA ALA A 30 -11.78 9.14 13.64
C ALA A 30 -10.76 8.46 12.71
N GLY A 31 -10.38 9.15 11.61
CA GLY A 31 -9.49 8.59 10.59
C GLY A 31 -10.17 8.17 9.28
N THR A 32 -11.50 8.06 9.24
CA THR A 32 -12.26 7.66 8.02
C THR A 32 -11.96 8.56 6.83
N TRP A 33 -12.01 9.89 7.03
CA TRP A 33 -11.74 10.85 5.96
C TRP A 33 -10.30 10.80 5.46
N PRO A 34 -9.26 10.89 6.31
CA PRO A 34 -7.87 10.73 5.87
C PRO A 34 -7.62 9.39 5.15
N LEU A 35 -8.19 8.28 5.64
CA LEU A 35 -8.09 6.98 4.97
C LEU A 35 -8.72 7.04 3.57
N ALA A 36 -9.95 7.53 3.46
CA ALA A 36 -10.65 7.65 2.18
C ALA A 36 -9.93 8.59 1.21
N LEU A 37 -9.33 9.68 1.69
CA LEU A 37 -8.51 10.57 0.87
C LEU A 37 -7.23 9.87 0.39
N GLY A 38 -6.53 9.16 1.26
CA GLY A 38 -5.29 8.48 0.91
C GLY A 38 -5.49 7.35 -0.10
N TYR A 39 -6.32 6.36 0.26
CA TYR A 39 -6.61 5.23 -0.64
C TYR A 39 -7.39 5.66 -1.88
N GLY A 40 -8.24 6.68 -1.75
CA GLY A 40 -9.09 7.17 -2.85
C GLY A 40 -8.29 7.80 -3.98
N TYR A 41 -7.21 8.53 -3.66
CA TYR A 41 -6.31 9.06 -4.68
C TYR A 41 -5.65 7.95 -5.51
N LEU A 42 -5.09 6.94 -4.83
CA LEU A 42 -4.40 5.82 -5.48
C LEU A 42 -5.36 5.02 -6.35
N LEU A 43 -6.49 4.57 -5.79
CA LEU A 43 -7.48 3.80 -6.53
C LEU A 43 -8.09 4.62 -7.68
N GLY A 44 -8.32 5.92 -7.47
CA GLY A 44 -8.84 6.83 -8.47
C GLY A 44 -7.91 6.96 -9.68
N LEU A 45 -6.63 7.26 -9.47
CA LEU A 45 -5.69 7.37 -10.57
C LEU A 45 -5.38 6.03 -11.23
N LEU A 46 -5.30 4.93 -10.46
CA LEU A 46 -5.19 3.59 -11.05
C LEU A 46 -6.38 3.29 -11.96
N ALA A 47 -7.61 3.61 -11.54
CA ALA A 47 -8.80 3.47 -12.38
C ALA A 47 -8.72 4.33 -13.65
N ALA A 48 -8.20 5.56 -13.57
CA ALA A 48 -7.97 6.40 -14.75
C ALA A 48 -6.99 5.71 -15.75
N THR A 49 -5.93 5.07 -15.26
CA THR A 49 -5.02 4.31 -16.16
C THR A 49 -5.70 3.11 -16.82
N VAL A 50 -6.63 2.44 -16.11
CA VAL A 50 -7.42 1.34 -16.67
C VAL A 50 -8.34 1.86 -17.78
N LEU A 51 -9.01 2.99 -17.56
CA LEU A 51 -9.88 3.60 -18.57
C LEU A 51 -9.11 4.00 -19.84
N LEU A 52 -7.88 4.51 -19.71
CA LEU A 52 -7.02 4.79 -20.86
C LEU A 52 -6.65 3.51 -21.64
N ARG A 53 -6.40 2.39 -20.95
CA ARG A 53 -6.17 1.09 -21.61
C ARG A 53 -7.41 0.58 -22.31
N VAL A 54 -8.58 0.70 -21.67
CA VAL A 54 -9.86 0.32 -22.27
C VAL A 54 -10.11 1.13 -23.54
N GLN A 55 -9.85 2.44 -23.52
CA GLN A 55 -9.94 3.30 -24.70
C GLN A 55 -9.05 2.79 -25.84
N ALA A 56 -7.80 2.40 -25.53
CA ALA A 56 -6.87 1.87 -26.51
C ALA A 56 -7.31 0.51 -27.10
N VAL A 57 -7.92 -0.36 -26.28
CA VAL A 57 -8.49 -1.64 -26.75
C VAL A 57 -9.60 -1.43 -27.79
N PHE A 58 -10.35 -0.35 -27.68
CA PHE A 58 -11.35 0.05 -28.68
C PHE A 58 -10.77 0.80 -29.89
N GLY A 59 -9.43 0.89 -30.00
CA GLY A 59 -8.76 1.58 -31.11
C GLY A 59 -8.93 3.10 -31.09
N LEU A 60 -9.41 3.67 -29.98
CA LEU A 60 -9.56 5.11 -29.84
C LEU A 60 -8.20 5.73 -29.45
N PRO A 61 -7.84 6.90 -29.99
CA PRO A 61 -6.63 7.60 -29.58
C PRO A 61 -6.71 7.95 -28.09
N PRO A 62 -5.59 7.96 -27.32
CA PRO A 62 -5.58 8.40 -25.93
C PRO A 62 -6.16 9.80 -25.81
N GLY A 63 -7.17 9.97 -24.96
CA GLY A 63 -7.87 11.24 -24.80
C GLY A 63 -8.37 11.46 -23.39
N PHE A 64 -8.53 12.72 -23.02
CA PHE A 64 -8.95 13.12 -21.67
C PHE A 64 -10.43 12.87 -21.41
N TRP A 65 -11.31 13.28 -22.34
CA TRP A 65 -12.74 13.44 -22.08
C TRP A 65 -13.50 12.15 -21.78
N GLY A 66 -13.18 11.05 -22.47
CA GLY A 66 -13.85 9.76 -22.28
C GLY A 66 -13.65 9.23 -20.85
N PRO A 67 -12.40 8.94 -20.44
CA PRO A 67 -12.09 8.55 -19.06
C PRO A 67 -12.57 9.57 -18.02
N PHE A 68 -12.44 10.87 -18.30
CA PHE A 68 -12.92 11.93 -17.41
C PHE A 68 -14.42 11.82 -17.13
N ALA A 69 -15.24 11.67 -18.18
CA ALA A 69 -16.69 11.56 -18.05
C ALA A 69 -17.09 10.33 -17.20
N VAL A 70 -16.42 9.19 -17.39
CA VAL A 70 -16.65 7.99 -16.58
C VAL A 70 -16.29 8.25 -15.11
N MET A 71 -15.13 8.86 -14.83
CA MET A 71 -14.72 9.17 -13.46
C MET A 71 -15.64 10.20 -12.80
N ALA A 72 -16.13 11.19 -13.54
CA ALA A 72 -17.10 12.16 -13.05
C ALA A 72 -18.44 11.49 -12.69
N LEU A 73 -18.94 10.58 -13.52
CA LEU A 73 -20.14 9.78 -13.22
C LEU A 73 -19.94 8.90 -11.99
N LEU A 74 -18.76 8.28 -11.85
CA LEU A 74 -18.42 7.51 -10.65
C LEU A 74 -18.36 8.40 -9.40
N ALA A 75 -17.82 9.62 -9.49
CA ALA A 75 -17.84 10.57 -8.39
C ALA A 75 -19.26 10.97 -7.99
N LEU A 76 -20.13 11.27 -8.96
CA LEU A 76 -21.54 11.59 -8.71
C LEU A 76 -22.28 10.41 -8.05
N ALA A 77 -22.09 9.20 -8.56
CA ALA A 77 -22.68 7.99 -8.00
C ALA A 77 -22.18 7.71 -6.57
N GLY A 78 -20.88 7.86 -6.34
CA GLY A 78 -20.26 7.73 -5.02
C GLY A 78 -20.80 8.78 -4.04
N GLY A 79 -20.91 10.04 -4.47
CA GLY A 79 -21.46 11.13 -3.67
C GLY A 79 -22.93 10.92 -3.31
N TRP A 80 -23.73 10.45 -4.26
CA TRP A 80 -25.11 10.05 -4.01
C TRP A 80 -25.21 8.90 -3.01
N LEU A 81 -24.32 7.90 -3.11
CA LEU A 81 -24.29 6.78 -2.16
C LEU A 81 -23.88 7.23 -0.76
N VAL A 82 -22.88 8.12 -0.63
CA VAL A 82 -22.51 8.74 0.65
C VAL A 82 -23.70 9.48 1.21
N TRP A 83 -24.34 10.35 0.43
CA TRP A 83 -25.52 11.12 0.86
C TRP A 83 -26.66 10.23 1.36
N ARG A 84 -26.93 9.10 0.68
CA ARG A 84 -27.94 8.12 1.12
C ARG A 84 -27.58 7.35 2.38
N ARG A 85 -26.29 7.13 2.64
CA ARG A 85 -25.79 6.35 3.78
C ARG A 85 -25.44 7.19 4.99
N THR A 86 -25.20 8.48 4.80
CA THR A 86 -25.11 9.43 5.90
C THR A 86 -26.53 9.67 6.41
N SER A 87 -26.88 9.03 7.52
CA SER A 87 -28.08 9.41 8.27
C SER A 87 -28.03 10.91 8.55
N PRO A 88 -29.17 11.63 8.48
CA PRO A 88 -29.23 12.98 8.99
C PRO A 88 -28.71 12.96 10.43
N PRO A 89 -27.86 13.93 10.83
CA PRO A 89 -27.37 13.98 12.20
C PRO A 89 -28.58 13.88 13.12
N SER A 90 -28.60 12.87 14.00
CA SER A 90 -29.65 12.74 14.98
C SER A 90 -29.66 14.05 15.78
N PRO A 91 -30.81 14.76 15.96
CA PRO A 91 -30.85 16.06 16.64
C PRO A 91 -30.49 16.01 18.13
N LEU A 92 -29.97 14.88 18.62
CA LEU A 92 -29.80 14.58 20.04
C LEU A 92 -28.38 14.07 20.33
N SER A 93 -27.44 15.01 20.38
CA SER A 93 -26.44 15.13 21.47
C SER A 93 -25.66 16.46 21.34
N ILE A 94 -26.36 17.60 21.32
CA ILE A 94 -25.73 18.92 21.55
C ILE A 94 -25.47 19.15 23.06
N ASN A 95 -25.83 18.18 23.91
CA ASN A 95 -25.55 18.19 25.35
C ASN A 95 -24.49 17.14 25.72
N GLY A 96 -23.35 17.17 25.03
CA GLY A 96 -22.14 16.42 25.39
C GLY A 96 -20.99 17.39 25.59
N GLU A 97 -20.84 17.85 26.82
CA GLU A 97 -19.75 18.70 27.33
C GLU A 97 -19.73 20.14 26.80
N GLY A 98 -20.15 21.05 27.68
CA GLY A 98 -20.02 22.48 27.47
C GLY A 98 -18.59 22.89 27.10
N GLY A 99 -18.49 24.07 26.50
CA GLY A 99 -17.23 24.74 26.21
C GLY A 99 -16.35 24.90 27.45
N ALA A 100 -15.62 23.84 27.79
CA ALA A 100 -14.40 23.95 28.54
C ALA A 100 -13.45 24.67 27.59
N LYS A 101 -13.00 25.86 27.98
CA LYS A 101 -11.79 26.47 27.41
C LYS A 101 -10.68 25.44 27.61
N THR A 102 -10.46 24.58 26.63
CA THR A 102 -9.35 23.62 26.64
C THR A 102 -8.10 24.47 26.65
N LYS A 103 -7.48 24.59 27.84
CA LYS A 103 -6.15 25.18 27.96
C LYS A 103 -5.29 24.50 26.90
N LEU A 104 -4.62 25.29 26.07
CA LEU A 104 -3.75 24.78 25.01
C LEU A 104 -2.65 23.94 25.65
N GLY A 105 -2.88 22.64 25.78
CA GLY A 105 -1.91 21.71 26.34
C GLY A 105 -0.74 21.56 25.38
N TRP A 106 0.44 21.22 25.91
CA TRP A 106 1.64 20.96 25.11
C TRP A 106 1.41 19.96 23.96
N SER A 107 0.52 18.99 24.14
CA SER A 107 0.12 18.02 23.11
C SER A 107 -0.55 18.68 21.89
N HIS A 108 -1.42 19.67 22.11
CA HIS A 108 -2.08 20.43 21.03
C HIS A 108 -1.07 21.33 20.32
N LEU A 109 -0.19 22.00 21.06
CA LEU A 109 0.89 22.81 20.48
C LEU A 109 1.81 21.95 19.61
N LEU A 110 2.28 20.81 20.13
CA LEU A 110 3.12 19.89 19.37
C LEU A 110 2.40 19.36 18.13
N TRP A 111 1.11 19.02 18.26
CA TRP A 111 0.29 18.60 17.12
C TRP A 111 0.24 19.67 16.02
N MET A 112 0.00 20.93 16.38
CA MET A 112 -0.02 22.04 15.43
C MET A 112 1.36 22.27 14.79
N LEU A 113 2.43 22.24 15.59
CA LEU A 113 3.79 22.40 15.09
C LEU A 113 4.19 21.32 14.09
N LEU A 114 3.84 20.06 14.36
CA LEU A 114 4.08 18.94 13.44
C LEU A 114 3.27 19.09 12.16
N LEU A 115 2.01 19.55 12.25
CA LEU A 115 1.19 19.77 11.08
C LEU A 115 1.75 20.90 10.20
N ILE A 116 2.18 22.01 10.82
CA ILE A 116 2.86 23.12 10.12
C ILE A 116 4.15 22.61 9.47
N TRP A 117 4.95 21.82 10.17
CA TRP A 117 6.18 21.24 9.61
C TRP A 117 5.89 20.39 8.38
N ILE A 118 4.96 19.43 8.47
CA ILE A 118 4.55 18.60 7.33
C ILE A 118 4.07 19.49 6.18
N GLY A 119 3.25 20.50 6.47
CA GLY A 119 2.74 21.45 5.48
C GLY A 119 3.86 22.20 4.76
N LEU A 120 4.82 22.75 5.50
CA LEU A 120 5.99 23.43 4.93
C LEU A 120 6.84 22.47 4.09
N ARG A 121 7.03 21.22 4.54
CA ARG A 121 7.80 20.23 3.79
C ARG A 121 7.11 19.86 2.48
N LEU A 122 5.80 19.59 2.52
CA LEU A 122 5.02 19.28 1.32
C LEU A 122 4.95 20.47 0.38
N ALA A 123 4.83 21.70 0.88
CA ALA A 123 4.90 22.91 0.05
C ALA A 123 6.25 23.01 -0.67
N GLY A 124 7.36 22.79 0.05
CA GLY A 124 8.69 22.74 -0.58
C GLY A 124 8.79 21.67 -1.67
N LEU A 125 8.28 20.46 -1.42
CA LEU A 125 8.26 19.38 -2.42
C LEU A 125 7.35 19.70 -3.60
N ALA A 126 6.22 20.38 -3.39
CA ALA A 126 5.37 20.84 -4.47
C ALA A 126 6.11 21.82 -5.38
N LEU A 127 6.91 22.74 -4.83
CA LEU A 127 7.76 23.64 -5.60
C LEU A 127 8.83 22.88 -6.40
N GLU A 128 9.44 21.86 -5.80
CA GLU A 128 10.41 21.01 -6.50
C GLU A 128 9.76 20.27 -7.68
N VAL A 129 8.58 19.65 -7.46
CA VAL A 129 7.79 19.00 -8.52
C VAL A 129 7.38 20.00 -9.60
N TRP A 130 7.06 21.23 -9.21
CA TRP A 130 6.58 22.26 -10.13
C TRP A 130 7.68 22.77 -11.06
N TRP A 131 8.88 23.01 -10.53
CA TRP A 131 9.97 23.67 -11.24
C TRP A 131 11.05 22.74 -11.79
N ARG A 132 11.21 21.52 -11.25
CA ARG A 132 12.24 20.62 -11.75
C ARG A 132 11.83 20.02 -13.10
N PRO A 133 12.72 20.07 -14.11
CA PRO A 133 12.49 19.35 -15.35
C PRO A 133 12.58 17.83 -15.14
N LEU A 134 12.16 17.07 -16.13
CA LEU A 134 12.36 15.63 -16.18
C LEU A 134 13.85 15.33 -16.47
N TYR A 135 14.64 15.24 -15.41
CA TYR A 135 16.07 14.87 -15.46
C TYR A 135 16.48 13.63 -14.67
N PRO A 136 15.72 13.13 -13.65
CA PRO A 136 16.12 11.92 -12.93
C PRO A 136 16.34 10.73 -13.86
N TRP A 137 17.49 10.06 -13.74
CA TRP A 137 17.93 9.09 -14.75
C TRP A 137 16.92 7.95 -14.96
N ASP A 138 16.44 7.32 -13.88
CA ASP A 138 15.50 6.20 -14.01
C ASP A 138 14.13 6.67 -14.51
N ALA A 139 13.72 7.89 -14.17
CA ALA A 139 12.47 8.46 -14.66
C ALA A 139 12.51 8.50 -16.19
N TRP A 140 13.57 9.08 -16.76
CA TRP A 140 13.66 9.25 -18.20
C TRP A 140 13.96 7.93 -18.92
N THR A 141 14.88 7.09 -18.45
CA THR A 141 15.25 5.83 -19.14
C THR A 141 14.18 4.76 -19.09
N THR A 142 13.36 4.75 -18.04
CA THR A 142 12.52 3.58 -17.69
C THR A 142 11.02 3.90 -17.79
N TRP A 143 10.59 5.12 -17.45
CA TRP A 143 9.18 5.38 -17.18
C TRP A 143 8.55 6.49 -18.05
N MET A 144 9.26 7.59 -18.24
CA MET A 144 8.68 8.87 -18.71
C MET A 144 8.87 9.12 -20.21
N VAL A 145 9.73 8.36 -20.89
CA VAL A 145 9.83 8.41 -22.37
C VAL A 145 8.55 7.91 -23.03
N ARG A 146 7.96 6.81 -22.53
CA ARG A 146 6.69 6.28 -23.06
C ARG A 146 5.55 7.30 -23.09
N PRO A 147 5.16 7.92 -21.95
CA PRO A 147 4.07 8.86 -21.95
C PRO A 147 4.38 10.12 -22.74
N LYS A 148 5.66 10.52 -22.84
CA LYS A 148 6.06 11.61 -23.73
C LYS A 148 5.77 11.25 -25.19
N VAL A 149 6.27 10.12 -25.68
CA VAL A 149 6.00 9.65 -27.05
C VAL A 149 4.51 9.51 -27.30
N TRP A 150 3.75 8.93 -26.36
CA TRP A 150 2.30 8.78 -26.50
C TRP A 150 1.53 10.11 -26.52
N ALA A 151 1.99 11.10 -25.76
CA ALA A 151 1.42 12.44 -25.77
C ALA A 151 1.73 13.19 -27.08
N GLU A 152 2.97 13.09 -27.59
CA GLU A 152 3.36 13.77 -28.83
C GLU A 152 2.67 13.15 -30.06
N LEU A 153 2.55 11.82 -30.11
CA LEU A 153 1.93 11.10 -31.23
C LEU A 153 0.41 10.98 -31.11
N GLN A 154 -0.16 11.30 -29.95
CA GLN A 154 -1.58 11.05 -29.64
C GLN A 154 -1.99 9.60 -29.94
N GLN A 155 -1.10 8.65 -29.64
CA GLN A 155 -1.29 7.22 -29.88
C GLN A 155 -0.48 6.39 -28.88
N LEU A 156 -1.06 5.30 -28.37
CA LEU A 156 -0.33 4.34 -27.54
C LEU A 156 0.51 3.38 -28.41
N VAL A 157 1.55 3.91 -29.05
CA VAL A 157 2.48 3.12 -29.87
C VAL A 157 3.24 2.08 -29.04
N PRO A 158 3.58 0.91 -29.61
CA PRO A 158 4.23 -0.16 -28.89
C PRO A 158 5.70 0.18 -28.55
N PHE A 159 6.12 -0.24 -27.36
CA PHE A 159 7.53 -0.28 -26.97
C PHE A 159 8.00 -1.73 -26.96
N VAL A 160 8.98 -2.05 -27.79
CA VAL A 160 9.46 -3.41 -28.05
C VAL A 160 10.90 -3.60 -27.58
N ALA A 161 11.40 -4.83 -27.64
CA ALA A 161 12.79 -5.11 -27.31
C ALA A 161 13.77 -4.41 -28.28
N PRO A 162 14.98 -4.01 -27.83
CA PRO A 162 15.93 -3.28 -28.66
C PRO A 162 16.27 -3.95 -30.00
N HIS A 163 16.37 -5.29 -30.04
CA HIS A 163 16.66 -6.01 -31.27
C HIS A 163 15.49 -5.99 -32.28
N HIS A 164 14.24 -5.97 -31.80
CA HIS A 164 13.06 -5.80 -32.66
C HIS A 164 12.96 -4.37 -33.18
N TRP A 165 13.29 -3.39 -32.34
CA TRP A 165 13.35 -1.99 -32.74
C TRP A 165 14.42 -1.73 -33.80
N LEU A 166 15.64 -2.25 -33.60
CA LEU A 166 16.73 -2.15 -34.60
C LEU A 166 16.40 -2.82 -35.93
N ALA A 167 15.55 -3.86 -35.90
CA ALA A 167 15.13 -4.61 -37.07
C ALA A 167 13.83 -4.08 -37.72
N ASP A 168 13.19 -3.06 -37.17
CA ASP A 168 11.92 -2.52 -37.68
C ASP A 168 12.16 -1.61 -38.90
N PRO A 169 11.81 -2.03 -40.14
CA PRO A 169 12.00 -1.22 -41.33
C PRO A 169 11.00 -0.06 -41.44
N THR A 170 9.92 -0.07 -40.64
CA THR A 170 8.87 0.95 -40.71
C THR A 170 9.20 2.19 -39.88
N GLY A 171 10.13 2.07 -38.92
CA GLY A 171 10.45 3.14 -37.96
C GLY A 171 9.29 3.51 -37.04
N SER A 172 8.29 2.62 -36.86
CA SER A 172 7.08 2.89 -36.08
C SER A 172 7.17 2.36 -34.64
N ALA A 173 8.11 1.46 -34.37
CA ALA A 173 8.37 0.94 -33.03
C ALA A 173 9.30 1.87 -32.23
N TYR A 174 9.14 1.83 -30.91
CA TYR A 174 10.03 2.50 -29.96
C TYR A 174 10.64 1.49 -28.99
N THR A 175 11.72 1.86 -28.31
CA THR A 175 12.36 1.01 -27.30
C THR A 175 12.85 1.83 -26.11
N ILE A 176 12.95 1.18 -24.96
CA ILE A 176 13.60 1.63 -23.73
C ILE A 176 14.19 0.41 -23.01
N ASP A 177 15.08 0.60 -22.03
CA ASP A 177 15.68 -0.52 -21.30
C ASP A 177 14.61 -1.40 -20.63
N ALA A 178 13.62 -0.76 -20.00
CA ALA A 178 12.50 -1.43 -19.34
C ALA A 178 11.29 -1.62 -20.26
N TRP A 179 11.50 -1.97 -21.54
CA TRP A 179 10.43 -2.13 -22.53
C TRP A 179 9.35 -3.17 -22.11
N ALA A 180 9.68 -4.12 -21.23
CA ALA A 180 8.76 -5.13 -20.73
C ALA A 180 7.98 -4.70 -19.47
N TYR A 181 8.31 -3.56 -18.86
CA TYR A 181 7.64 -3.13 -17.63
C TYR A 181 6.20 -2.65 -17.86
N PRO A 182 5.29 -2.81 -16.87
CA PRO A 182 3.90 -2.41 -16.98
C PRO A 182 3.69 -0.94 -17.37
N TYR A 183 2.57 -0.67 -18.05
CA TYR A 183 2.26 0.69 -18.53
C TYR A 183 1.63 1.60 -17.47
N THR A 184 1.39 1.14 -16.25
CA THR A 184 0.64 1.93 -15.26
C THR A 184 1.35 3.23 -14.90
N VAL A 185 2.64 3.17 -14.56
CA VAL A 185 3.42 4.36 -14.22
C VAL A 185 3.53 5.35 -15.39
N PRO A 186 3.84 4.91 -16.63
CA PRO A 186 3.67 5.73 -17.83
C PRO A 186 2.30 6.41 -17.93
N LEU A 187 1.21 5.66 -17.77
CA LEU A 187 -0.15 6.19 -17.91
C LEU A 187 -0.53 7.18 -16.81
N LEU A 188 0.04 7.04 -15.60
CA LEU A 188 -0.15 8.01 -14.52
C LEU A 188 0.42 9.39 -14.91
N ALA A 189 1.56 9.42 -15.59
CA ALA A 189 2.15 10.66 -16.13
C ALA A 189 1.41 11.16 -17.38
N LEU A 190 0.94 10.27 -18.25
CA LEU A 190 0.17 10.63 -19.46
C LEU A 190 -1.18 11.28 -19.12
N TRP A 191 -1.86 10.80 -18.09
CA TRP A 191 -3.22 11.24 -17.78
C TRP A 191 -3.38 12.78 -17.61
N PRO A 192 -2.62 13.46 -16.73
CA PRO A 192 -2.70 14.92 -16.63
C PRO A 192 -2.17 15.65 -17.87
N THR A 193 -1.23 15.09 -18.63
CA THR A 193 -0.72 15.74 -19.86
C THR A 193 -1.74 15.70 -20.99
N LEU A 194 -2.56 14.65 -21.10
CA LEU A 194 -3.71 14.62 -22.00
C LEU A 194 -4.72 15.73 -21.69
N ALA A 195 -4.93 16.03 -20.40
CA ALA A 195 -5.80 17.12 -19.97
C ALA A 195 -5.21 18.50 -20.25
N TYR A 196 -3.87 18.62 -20.16
CA TYR A 196 -3.12 19.80 -20.59
C TYR A 196 -3.20 20.02 -22.12
N GLY A 197 -3.32 18.92 -22.87
CA GLY A 197 -3.44 18.90 -24.33
C GLY A 197 -2.11 18.84 -25.08
N ALA A 198 -0.98 18.76 -24.37
CA ALA A 198 0.36 18.57 -24.91
C ALA A 198 1.27 17.96 -23.83
N TRP A 199 2.47 17.49 -24.20
CA TRP A 199 3.46 17.10 -23.21
C TRP A 199 3.84 18.31 -22.35
N ASN A 200 3.72 18.16 -21.03
CA ASN A 200 4.16 19.13 -20.05
C ASN A 200 4.74 18.39 -18.85
N GLU A 201 6.01 18.63 -18.56
CA GLU A 201 6.75 17.87 -17.53
C GLU A 201 6.16 18.09 -16.14
N THR A 202 5.81 19.34 -15.81
CA THR A 202 5.15 19.66 -14.54
C THR A 202 3.84 18.90 -14.39
N ALA A 203 2.98 18.90 -15.42
CA ALA A 203 1.72 18.14 -15.40
C ALA A 203 1.98 16.64 -15.23
N ALA A 204 2.97 16.09 -15.93
CA ALA A 204 3.39 14.69 -15.82
C ALA A 204 3.90 14.32 -14.42
N HIS A 205 4.50 15.26 -13.68
CA HIS A 205 5.08 15.02 -12.35
C HIS A 205 4.07 15.17 -11.20
N LEU A 206 3.03 16.00 -11.34
CA LEU A 206 2.02 16.23 -10.29
C LEU A 206 1.41 14.95 -9.66
N PRO A 207 1.23 13.83 -10.39
CA PRO A 207 0.77 12.58 -9.81
C PRO A 207 1.62 12.08 -8.62
N TRP A 208 2.94 12.33 -8.63
CA TRP A 208 3.86 11.93 -7.57
C TRP A 208 3.66 12.75 -6.28
N PHE A 209 3.44 14.06 -6.42
CA PHE A 209 3.11 14.90 -5.27
C PHE A 209 1.80 14.44 -4.61
N GLY A 210 0.76 14.22 -5.42
CA GLY A 210 -0.50 13.68 -4.90
C GLY A 210 -0.34 12.29 -4.27
N CYS A 211 0.54 11.45 -4.80
CA CYS A 211 0.86 10.13 -4.21
C CYS A 211 1.49 10.25 -2.83
N ALA A 212 2.40 11.21 -2.61
CA ALA A 212 2.99 11.48 -1.31
C ALA A 212 1.96 11.98 -0.28
N VAL A 213 1.09 12.92 -0.69
CA VAL A 213 -0.02 13.41 0.14
C VAL A 213 -0.96 12.25 0.50
N ALA A 214 -1.31 11.44 -0.48
CA ALA A 214 -2.18 10.28 -0.32
C ALA A 214 -1.58 9.23 0.63
N LEU A 215 -0.28 8.94 0.51
CA LEU A 215 0.43 8.06 1.42
C LEU A 215 0.36 8.56 2.86
N GLY A 216 0.61 9.86 3.08
CA GLY A 216 0.50 10.50 4.39
C GLY A 216 -0.90 10.41 5.00
N LEU A 217 -1.92 10.76 4.21
CA LEU A 217 -3.33 10.71 4.65
C LEU A 217 -3.80 9.28 4.91
N GLY A 218 -3.43 8.33 4.05
CA GLY A 218 -3.73 6.92 4.19
C GLY A 218 -3.08 6.33 5.44
N PHE A 219 -1.79 6.62 5.66
CA PHE A 219 -1.07 6.19 6.86
C PHE A 219 -1.70 6.78 8.13
N TYR A 220 -1.92 8.10 8.17
CA TYR A 220 -2.56 8.77 9.30
C TYR A 220 -3.95 8.19 9.59
N GLY A 221 -4.78 8.02 8.56
CA GLY A 221 -6.11 7.44 8.67
C GLY A 221 -6.07 6.04 9.27
N GLN A 222 -5.19 5.18 8.74
CA GLN A 222 -5.02 3.82 9.26
C GLN A 222 -4.50 3.81 10.69
N ALA A 223 -3.60 4.73 11.06
CA ALA A 223 -3.11 4.83 12.44
C ALA A 223 -4.24 5.22 13.41
N ARG A 224 -5.13 6.13 13.00
CA ARG A 224 -6.32 6.49 13.79
C ARG A 224 -7.32 5.35 13.89
N PHE A 225 -7.56 4.61 12.80
CA PHE A 225 -8.36 3.38 12.83
C PHE A 225 -7.73 2.28 13.71
N TRP A 226 -6.40 2.24 13.80
CA TRP A 226 -5.71 1.33 14.70
C TRP A 226 -5.97 1.67 16.18
N GLY A 227 -6.41 2.89 16.49
CA GLY A 227 -6.65 3.38 17.85
C GLY A 227 -5.53 4.26 18.40
N ALA A 228 -4.47 4.53 17.62
CA ALA A 228 -3.43 5.47 18.02
C ALA A 228 -4.01 6.87 18.16
N SER A 229 -3.67 7.63 19.22
CA SER A 229 -4.14 9.02 19.43
C SER A 229 -3.86 9.94 18.22
N ALA A 230 -4.55 11.08 18.14
CA ALA A 230 -4.35 12.03 17.03
C ALA A 230 -2.90 12.53 16.94
N LEU A 231 -2.25 12.73 18.09
CA LEU A 231 -0.84 13.12 18.17
C LEU A 231 0.09 11.97 17.79
N THR A 232 -0.13 10.76 18.32
CA THR A 232 0.69 9.59 17.98
C THR A 232 0.63 9.30 16.48
N ALA A 233 -0.57 9.30 15.89
CA ALA A 233 -0.75 9.12 14.46
C ALA A 233 -0.01 10.20 13.64
N LEU A 234 -0.06 11.47 14.09
CA LEU A 234 0.63 12.57 13.41
C LEU A 234 2.16 12.47 13.55
N ILE A 235 2.69 12.08 14.71
CA ILE A 235 4.12 11.86 14.92
C ILE A 235 4.65 10.80 13.95
N PHE A 236 3.96 9.66 13.82
CA PHE A 236 4.40 8.62 12.88
C PHE A 236 4.20 9.02 11.41
N THR A 237 3.17 9.80 11.11
CA THR A 237 3.00 10.38 9.76
C THR A 237 4.12 11.37 9.45
N TRP A 238 4.55 12.19 10.42
CA TRP A 238 5.71 13.05 10.30
C TRP A 238 7.01 12.25 10.13
N LEU A 239 7.22 11.19 10.91
CA LEU A 239 8.37 10.29 10.74
C LEU A 239 8.43 9.72 9.32
N LEU A 240 7.29 9.37 8.73
CA LEU A 240 7.21 8.89 7.35
C LEU A 240 7.53 9.99 6.32
N LEU A 241 6.80 11.11 6.37
CA LEU A 241 6.89 12.18 5.37
C LEU A 241 8.15 13.04 5.51
N SER A 242 8.87 12.92 6.61
CA SER A 242 10.17 13.58 6.80
C SER A 242 11.33 12.77 6.22
N LEU A 243 11.14 11.50 5.85
CA LEU A 243 12.23 10.64 5.34
C LEU A 243 12.90 11.27 4.11
N PRO A 244 14.23 11.47 4.13
CA PRO A 244 14.94 12.09 3.02
C PRO A 244 14.77 11.31 1.73
N LEU A 245 14.90 9.98 1.77
CA LEU A 245 14.76 9.16 0.57
C LEU A 245 13.35 9.18 -0.03
N LEU A 246 12.30 9.14 0.80
CA LEU A 246 10.93 9.28 0.33
C LEU A 246 10.75 10.63 -0.37
N ASN A 247 11.22 11.71 0.28
CA ASN A 247 11.14 13.05 -0.24
C ASN A 247 11.93 13.25 -1.55
N SER A 248 13.07 12.59 -1.70
CA SER A 248 13.81 12.55 -2.97
C SER A 248 12.97 11.95 -4.08
N HIS A 249 12.19 10.89 -3.84
CA HIS A 249 11.31 10.30 -4.85
C HIS A 249 10.05 11.14 -5.16
N VAL A 250 9.71 12.10 -4.28
CA VAL A 250 8.70 13.11 -4.58
C VAL A 250 9.30 14.23 -5.43
N ALA A 251 10.44 14.77 -5.02
CA ALA A 251 11.12 15.87 -5.72
C ALA A 251 11.65 15.45 -7.11
N LEU A 252 12.11 14.19 -7.22
CA LEU A 252 12.57 13.55 -8.46
C LEU A 252 11.45 12.69 -9.04
N ALA A 253 10.30 13.32 -9.30
CA ALA A 253 9.11 12.66 -9.81
C ALA A 253 9.38 11.89 -11.12
N GLY A 254 8.58 10.85 -11.35
CA GLY A 254 8.69 9.97 -12.52
C GLY A 254 9.12 8.53 -12.20
N TYR A 255 9.58 8.26 -10.98
CA TYR A 255 10.02 6.92 -10.55
C TYR A 255 8.82 6.05 -10.15
N ALA A 256 8.83 4.76 -10.49
CA ALA A 256 7.79 3.85 -10.01
C ALA A 256 7.84 3.59 -8.49
N ASP A 257 9.00 3.78 -7.85
CA ASP A 257 9.23 3.36 -6.47
C ASP A 257 8.30 4.04 -5.46
N LEU A 258 7.96 5.33 -5.64
CA LEU A 258 7.00 6.02 -4.75
C LEU A 258 5.59 5.42 -4.87
N TRP A 259 5.16 5.15 -6.10
CA TRP A 259 3.87 4.51 -6.35
C TRP A 259 3.84 3.09 -5.78
N MET A 260 4.91 2.34 -5.98
CA MET A 260 5.05 0.99 -5.44
C MET A 260 5.04 1.00 -3.91
N THR A 261 5.77 1.94 -3.30
CA THR A 261 5.76 2.21 -1.85
C THR A 261 4.37 2.47 -1.33
N ALA A 262 3.61 3.34 -2.01
CA ALA A 262 2.26 3.68 -1.58
C ALA A 262 1.31 2.48 -1.69
N VAL A 263 1.23 1.82 -2.85
CA VAL A 263 0.28 0.71 -3.04
C VAL A 263 0.64 -0.50 -2.18
N PHE A 264 1.91 -0.91 -2.14
CA PHE A 264 2.32 -2.11 -1.42
C PHE A 264 2.22 -1.92 0.09
N SER A 265 2.75 -0.82 0.62
CA SER A 265 2.71 -0.60 2.07
C SER A 265 1.30 -0.31 2.58
N LEU A 266 0.47 0.44 1.84
CA LEU A 266 -0.93 0.62 2.24
C LEU A 266 -1.76 -0.66 2.09
N ALA A 267 -1.40 -1.56 1.16
CA ALA A 267 -1.96 -2.91 1.12
C ALA A 267 -1.61 -3.70 2.39
N ALA A 268 -0.34 -3.67 2.81
CA ALA A 268 0.13 -4.31 4.04
C ALA A 268 -0.55 -3.75 5.29
N ILE A 269 -0.69 -2.43 5.38
CA ILE A 269 -1.36 -1.76 6.50
C ILE A 269 -2.85 -2.15 6.57
N ALA A 270 -3.55 -2.16 5.43
CA ALA A 270 -4.94 -2.62 5.38
C ALA A 270 -5.05 -4.13 5.73
N PHE A 271 -4.09 -4.94 5.29
CA PHE A 271 -4.01 -6.35 5.66
C PHE A 271 -3.81 -6.52 7.17
N PHE A 272 -2.99 -5.68 7.81
CA PHE A 272 -2.80 -5.70 9.26
C PHE A 272 -4.09 -5.38 10.03
N GLN A 273 -4.85 -4.38 9.58
CA GLN A 273 -6.17 -4.07 10.16
C GLN A 273 -7.14 -5.24 10.01
N TRP A 274 -7.18 -5.85 8.83
CA TRP A 274 -7.99 -7.03 8.59
C TRP A 274 -7.57 -8.24 9.43
N ALA A 275 -6.27 -8.45 9.62
CA ALA A 275 -5.75 -9.55 10.43
C ALA A 275 -6.15 -9.39 11.90
N ARG A 276 -6.24 -8.14 12.39
CA ARG A 276 -6.65 -7.81 13.76
C ARG A 276 -8.16 -7.98 13.97
N ASP A 277 -8.97 -7.30 13.15
CA ASP A 277 -10.40 -7.11 13.42
C ASP A 277 -11.32 -7.92 12.48
N GLY A 278 -10.77 -8.54 11.44
CA GLY A 278 -11.54 -9.28 10.43
C GLY A 278 -12.37 -8.39 9.49
N ASP A 279 -12.17 -7.07 9.48
CA ASP A 279 -12.94 -6.14 8.64
C ASP A 279 -12.72 -6.43 7.15
N ARG A 280 -13.76 -6.94 6.48
CA ARG A 280 -13.73 -7.32 5.07
C ARG A 280 -13.38 -6.14 4.15
N ARG A 281 -13.70 -4.91 4.55
CA ARG A 281 -13.39 -3.71 3.75
C ARG A 281 -11.88 -3.46 3.71
N GLN A 282 -11.21 -3.62 4.86
CA GLN A 282 -9.74 -3.57 4.94
C GLN A 282 -9.10 -4.72 4.16
N GLY A 283 -9.68 -5.93 4.24
CA GLY A 283 -9.23 -7.07 3.43
C GLY A 283 -9.36 -6.82 1.92
N LEU A 284 -10.46 -6.19 1.47
CA LEU A 284 -10.65 -5.79 0.08
C LEU A 284 -9.64 -4.73 -0.35
N LEU A 285 -9.41 -3.69 0.47
CA LEU A 285 -8.39 -2.67 0.21
C LEU A 285 -7.00 -3.29 0.07
N ALA A 286 -6.64 -4.19 0.98
CA ALA A 286 -5.39 -4.91 0.94
C ALA A 286 -5.24 -5.69 -0.38
N LEU A 287 -6.25 -6.48 -0.75
CA LEU A 287 -6.24 -7.27 -1.98
C LEU A 287 -6.12 -6.39 -3.23
N LEU A 288 -6.94 -5.33 -3.34
CA LEU A 288 -6.94 -4.45 -4.52
C LEU A 288 -5.59 -3.77 -4.71
N LEU A 289 -5.01 -3.21 -3.64
CA LEU A 289 -3.71 -2.53 -3.75
C LEU A 289 -2.54 -3.51 -3.91
N ALA A 290 -2.59 -4.68 -3.27
CA ALA A 290 -1.57 -5.71 -3.46
C ALA A 290 -1.52 -6.14 -4.94
N LEU A 291 -2.68 -6.44 -5.53
CA LEU A 291 -2.77 -6.78 -6.97
C LEU A 291 -2.34 -5.62 -7.87
N ALA A 292 -2.67 -4.39 -7.51
CA ALA A 292 -2.21 -3.21 -8.24
C ALA A 292 -0.68 -3.08 -8.25
N GLY A 293 0.03 -3.59 -7.23
CA GLY A 293 1.49 -3.63 -7.17
C GLY A 293 2.11 -4.30 -8.41
N ALA A 294 1.58 -5.46 -8.82
CA ALA A 294 2.03 -6.18 -10.02
C ALA A 294 1.79 -5.39 -11.33
N TRP A 295 0.84 -4.45 -11.30
CA TRP A 295 0.59 -3.56 -12.44
C TRP A 295 1.43 -2.30 -12.39
N VAL A 296 1.96 -1.91 -11.24
CA VAL A 296 2.82 -0.73 -11.09
C VAL A 296 4.26 -1.08 -11.47
N LYS A 297 4.76 -2.21 -10.96
CA LYS A 297 6.16 -2.65 -11.11
C LYS A 297 6.20 -4.18 -11.18
N VAL A 298 7.14 -4.75 -11.95
CA VAL A 298 7.25 -6.21 -12.10
C VAL A 298 7.54 -6.89 -10.76
N GLU A 299 8.39 -6.28 -9.94
CA GLU A 299 8.74 -6.73 -8.59
C GLU A 299 7.51 -6.81 -7.67
N GLY A 300 6.47 -6.01 -7.94
CA GLY A 300 5.21 -6.08 -7.20
C GLY A 300 4.52 -7.43 -7.31
N ALA A 301 4.70 -8.17 -8.41
CA ALA A 301 4.21 -9.54 -8.52
C ALA A 301 4.94 -10.49 -7.55
N VAL A 302 6.23 -10.26 -7.29
CA VAL A 302 7.02 -11.02 -6.31
C VAL A 302 6.60 -10.64 -4.89
N TRP A 303 6.38 -9.36 -4.62
CA TRP A 303 5.99 -8.88 -3.29
C TRP A 303 4.61 -9.37 -2.83
N LEU A 304 3.71 -9.73 -3.75
CA LEU A 304 2.46 -10.43 -3.43
C LEU A 304 2.69 -11.70 -2.60
N LEU A 305 3.78 -12.42 -2.85
CA LEU A 305 4.10 -13.66 -2.15
C LEU A 305 4.37 -13.43 -0.66
N LEU A 306 4.78 -12.22 -0.26
CA LEU A 306 5.09 -11.87 1.12
C LEU A 306 3.85 -11.83 2.02
N PHE A 307 2.66 -11.68 1.43
CA PHE A 307 1.40 -11.77 2.17
C PHE A 307 1.03 -13.21 2.52
N ILE A 308 1.53 -14.21 1.79
CA ILE A 308 1.11 -15.62 1.97
C ILE A 308 1.48 -16.14 3.36
N PRO A 309 2.74 -16.06 3.84
CA PRO A 309 3.09 -16.55 5.17
C PRO A 309 2.28 -15.86 6.27
N ALA A 310 2.12 -14.53 6.17
CA ALA A 310 1.36 -13.74 7.13
C ALA A 310 -0.14 -14.11 7.13
N LEU A 311 -0.71 -14.37 5.94
CA LEU A 311 -2.10 -14.81 5.77
C LEU A 311 -2.34 -16.19 6.39
N LEU A 312 -1.41 -17.13 6.18
CA LEU A 312 -1.47 -18.47 6.78
C LEU A 312 -1.45 -18.37 8.31
N VAL A 313 -0.56 -17.56 8.87
CA VAL A 313 -0.50 -17.31 10.32
C VAL A 313 -1.78 -16.67 10.86
N ALA A 314 -2.37 -15.72 10.12
CA ALA A 314 -3.61 -15.07 10.52
C ALA A 314 -4.83 -16.01 10.51
N ARG A 315 -4.87 -17.00 9.60
CA ARG A 315 -6.07 -17.83 9.35
C ARG A 315 -5.99 -19.26 9.87
N LEU A 316 -4.84 -19.91 9.77
CA LEU A 316 -4.71 -21.32 10.11
C LEU A 316 -4.64 -21.53 11.61
N ARG A 317 -5.16 -22.69 12.06
CA ARG A 317 -4.92 -23.16 13.43
C ARG A 317 -3.51 -23.74 13.51
N TRP A 318 -2.93 -23.72 14.70
CA TRP A 318 -1.55 -24.18 14.94
C TRP A 318 -1.18 -25.53 14.30
N PRO A 319 -2.00 -26.60 14.36
CA PRO A 319 -1.65 -27.87 13.72
C PRO A 319 -1.55 -27.77 12.20
N TRP A 320 -2.45 -27.01 11.57
CA TRP A 320 -2.43 -26.78 10.12
C TRP A 320 -1.28 -25.87 9.72
N LEU A 321 -0.94 -24.87 10.53
CA LEU A 321 0.22 -24.02 10.31
C LEU A 321 1.52 -24.85 10.35
N LEU A 322 1.67 -25.73 11.36
CA LEU A 322 2.79 -26.65 11.44
C LEU A 322 2.83 -27.62 10.25
N ALA A 323 1.69 -28.19 9.87
CA ALA A 323 1.60 -29.07 8.71
C ALA A 323 2.01 -28.34 7.42
N THR A 324 1.55 -27.10 7.22
CA THR A 324 1.97 -26.30 6.06
C THR A 324 3.45 -25.96 6.10
N ALA A 325 4.00 -25.61 7.27
CA ALA A 325 5.43 -25.33 7.42
C ALA A 325 6.28 -26.57 7.10
N LEU A 326 5.92 -27.72 7.66
CA LEU A 326 6.59 -29.00 7.38
C LEU A 326 6.48 -29.39 5.90
N ALA A 327 5.31 -29.22 5.29
CA ALA A 327 5.12 -29.49 3.86
C ALA A 327 5.98 -28.56 2.98
N THR A 328 5.99 -27.25 3.28
CA THR A 328 6.85 -26.29 2.56
C THR A 328 8.32 -26.62 2.73
N THR A 329 8.77 -26.95 3.95
CA THR A 329 10.16 -27.38 4.18
C THR A 329 10.49 -28.65 3.39
N ALA A 330 9.63 -29.67 3.42
CA ALA A 330 9.84 -30.90 2.66
C ALA A 330 9.89 -30.64 1.15
N LEU A 331 9.04 -29.75 0.62
CA LEU A 331 9.06 -29.36 -0.80
C LEU A 331 10.33 -28.61 -1.18
N VAL A 332 10.78 -27.64 -0.36
CA VAL A 332 12.02 -26.90 -0.60
C VAL A 332 13.24 -27.82 -0.52
N THR A 333 13.27 -28.72 0.46
CA THR A 333 14.34 -29.74 0.57
C THR A 333 14.31 -30.70 -0.61
N GLY A 334 13.14 -31.19 -1.02
CA GLY A 334 13.00 -32.05 -2.20
C GLY A 334 13.43 -31.34 -3.49
N TRP A 335 13.01 -30.09 -3.67
CA TRP A 335 13.45 -29.23 -4.77
C TRP A 335 14.98 -29.05 -4.80
N TRP A 336 15.60 -28.79 -3.63
CA TRP A 336 17.04 -28.66 -3.51
C TRP A 336 17.78 -29.96 -3.86
N LEU A 337 17.33 -31.09 -3.30
CA LEU A 337 17.97 -32.40 -3.49
C LEU A 337 17.84 -32.93 -4.93
N THR A 338 16.80 -32.53 -5.66
CA THR A 338 16.58 -32.91 -7.06
C THR A 338 17.29 -32.01 -8.07
N GLY A 339 18.03 -31.00 -7.61
CA GLY A 339 18.70 -30.03 -8.49
C GLY A 339 17.76 -28.97 -9.07
N GLY A 340 16.52 -28.91 -8.59
CA GLY A 340 15.51 -27.95 -8.99
C GLY A 340 14.60 -28.43 -10.13
N VAL A 341 13.91 -27.48 -10.75
CA VAL A 341 12.96 -27.72 -11.84
C VAL A 341 13.23 -26.80 -13.01
N VAL A 342 13.17 -27.37 -14.22
CA VAL A 342 13.23 -26.63 -15.49
C VAL A 342 12.02 -27.02 -16.31
N PHE A 343 11.25 -26.05 -16.77
CA PHE A 343 10.10 -26.29 -17.61
C PHE A 343 9.84 -25.11 -18.57
N GLY A 344 9.36 -25.42 -19.77
CA GLY A 344 8.95 -24.43 -20.75
C GLY A 344 7.51 -24.00 -20.54
N LEU A 345 7.26 -22.70 -20.49
CA LEU A 345 5.91 -22.14 -20.57
C LEU A 345 5.59 -21.81 -22.04
N PRO A 346 4.52 -22.39 -22.63
CA PRO A 346 4.12 -22.10 -23.99
C PRO A 346 3.98 -20.59 -24.24
N GLY A 347 4.75 -20.05 -25.19
CA GLY A 347 4.71 -18.64 -25.58
C GLY A 347 5.43 -17.67 -24.63
N LEU A 348 5.92 -18.10 -23.47
CA LEU A 348 6.61 -17.24 -22.50
C LEU A 348 8.11 -17.57 -22.39
N GLY A 349 8.52 -18.79 -22.71
CA GLY A 349 9.92 -19.23 -22.65
C GLY A 349 10.20 -20.16 -21.47
N GLU A 350 11.48 -20.42 -21.22
CA GLU A 350 11.90 -21.38 -20.20
C GLU A 350 11.99 -20.76 -18.81
N VAL A 351 11.41 -21.46 -17.84
CA VAL A 351 11.56 -21.19 -16.41
C VAL A 351 12.60 -22.15 -15.84
N HIS A 352 13.64 -21.59 -15.25
CA HIS A 352 14.68 -22.35 -14.55
C HIS A 352 14.63 -21.97 -13.08
N LEU A 353 14.24 -22.91 -12.22
CA LEU A 353 14.27 -22.73 -10.77
C LEU A 353 15.17 -23.82 -10.21
N THR A 354 16.47 -23.54 -10.13
CA THR A 354 17.49 -24.45 -9.61
C THR A 354 18.17 -23.86 -8.37
N PRO A 355 18.87 -24.66 -7.57
CA PRO A 355 19.67 -24.19 -6.43
C PRO A 355 20.68 -23.07 -6.75
N THR A 356 21.07 -22.94 -8.03
CA THR A 356 22.09 -21.98 -8.50
C THR A 356 21.53 -20.91 -9.43
N LEU A 357 20.27 -21.01 -9.86
CA LEU A 357 19.69 -20.11 -10.86
C LEU A 357 18.18 -19.97 -10.69
N ILE A 358 17.71 -18.73 -10.59
CA ILE A 358 16.31 -18.36 -10.80
C ILE A 358 16.23 -17.60 -12.12
N GLN A 359 15.61 -18.20 -13.13
CA GLN A 359 15.27 -17.55 -14.37
C GLN A 359 13.77 -17.70 -14.59
N VAL A 360 13.08 -16.56 -14.67
CA VAL A 360 11.66 -16.51 -14.99
C VAL A 360 11.49 -15.53 -16.13
N PRO A 361 10.81 -15.91 -17.23
CA PRO A 361 10.55 -14.99 -18.32
C PRO A 361 9.95 -13.67 -17.82
N TYR A 362 10.41 -12.56 -18.39
CA TYR A 362 10.03 -11.18 -18.04
C TYR A 362 10.40 -10.69 -16.63
N LEU A 363 10.69 -11.58 -15.67
CA LEU A 363 11.21 -11.21 -14.35
C LEU A 363 12.73 -11.05 -14.35
N GLY A 364 13.42 -11.89 -15.11
CA GLY A 364 14.87 -11.83 -15.29
C GLY A 364 15.59 -13.12 -14.92
N ARG A 365 16.92 -13.03 -14.90
CA ARG A 365 17.85 -14.11 -14.60
C ARG A 365 18.69 -13.71 -13.39
N PHE A 366 18.66 -14.54 -12.35
CA PHE A 366 19.31 -14.31 -11.07
C PHE A 366 20.13 -15.55 -10.70
N GLY A 367 21.44 -15.47 -10.82
CA GLY A 367 22.35 -16.48 -10.30
C GLY A 367 22.30 -16.48 -8.77
N LEU A 368 22.07 -17.65 -8.19
CA LEU A 368 22.05 -17.84 -6.75
C LEU A 368 23.44 -18.16 -6.23
N GLY A 369 23.82 -17.48 -5.16
CA GLY A 369 25.06 -17.71 -4.44
C GLY A 369 25.23 -16.64 -3.38
N TYR A 370 25.87 -16.98 -2.26
CA TYR A 370 26.21 -15.96 -1.27
C TYR A 370 27.32 -15.07 -1.81
N ARG A 371 27.10 -13.77 -1.81
CA ARG A 371 28.06 -12.81 -2.38
C ARG A 371 28.37 -11.62 -1.48
N GLY A 372 27.56 -11.38 -0.45
CA GLY A 372 27.42 -10.07 0.19
C GLY A 372 28.52 -9.63 1.16
N SER A 373 28.78 -8.32 1.15
CA SER A 373 29.28 -7.53 2.28
C SER A 373 28.11 -6.83 3.00
N TRP A 374 28.21 -6.68 4.32
CA TRP A 374 27.24 -5.91 5.11
C TRP A 374 27.46 -4.40 5.03
N ASP A 375 28.60 -3.94 4.49
CA ASP A 375 28.97 -2.52 4.49
C ASP A 375 27.91 -1.64 3.82
N PRO A 376 27.33 -2.00 2.65
CA PRO A 376 26.27 -1.18 2.05
C PRO A 376 25.02 -1.07 2.92
N VAL A 377 24.65 -2.14 3.63
CA VAL A 377 23.50 -2.13 4.53
C VAL A 377 23.80 -1.21 5.72
N ILE A 378 24.95 -1.39 6.36
CA ILE A 378 25.31 -0.57 7.53
C ILE A 378 25.39 0.91 7.14
N MET A 379 26.08 1.21 6.03
CA MET A 379 26.24 2.57 5.54
C MET A 379 24.89 3.21 5.24
N ASN A 380 24.03 2.56 4.47
CA ASN A 380 22.78 3.20 4.05
C ASN A 380 21.77 3.39 5.18
N PHE A 381 21.69 2.46 6.14
CA PHE A 381 20.66 2.47 7.18
C PHE A 381 21.06 3.17 8.49
N PHE A 382 22.36 3.20 8.81
CA PHE A 382 22.84 3.67 10.11
C PHE A 382 23.85 4.81 10.01
N VAL A 383 24.53 5.00 8.88
CA VAL A 383 25.58 6.03 8.76
C VAL A 383 25.13 7.20 7.88
N LEU A 384 24.63 6.91 6.68
CA LEU A 384 24.15 7.90 5.73
C LEU A 384 22.79 8.46 6.17
N ALA A 385 22.55 9.72 5.87
CA ALA A 385 21.32 10.42 6.22
C ALA A 385 20.11 10.03 5.34
N ASN A 386 20.08 8.83 4.75
CA ASN A 386 18.99 8.39 3.86
C ASN A 386 17.67 8.17 4.61
N TRP A 387 17.76 7.69 5.85
CA TRP A 387 16.63 7.20 6.64
C TRP A 387 16.47 7.89 8.00
N HIS A 388 17.20 8.98 8.24
CA HIS A 388 17.32 9.59 9.58
C HIS A 388 17.62 8.53 10.66
N LEU A 389 16.77 8.41 11.69
CA LEU A 389 16.90 7.46 12.79
C LEU A 389 16.03 6.20 12.61
N LEU A 390 15.42 6.01 11.44
CA LEU A 390 14.48 4.89 11.21
C LEU A 390 15.15 3.52 11.42
N GLY A 391 16.38 3.34 10.93
CA GLY A 391 17.12 2.08 11.10
C GLY A 391 17.25 1.68 12.58
N TYR A 392 17.66 2.63 13.42
CA TYR A 392 17.76 2.44 14.87
C TYR A 392 16.41 2.14 15.52
N LEU A 393 15.35 2.87 15.13
CA LEU A 393 14.00 2.67 15.67
C LEU A 393 13.45 1.28 15.34
N VAL A 394 13.69 0.78 14.13
CA VAL A 394 13.25 -0.56 13.70
C VAL A 394 13.95 -1.65 14.51
N VAL A 395 15.28 -1.54 14.70
CA VAL A 395 16.05 -2.50 15.51
C VAL A 395 15.57 -2.52 16.96
N LEU A 396 15.40 -1.34 17.58
CA LEU A 396 14.88 -1.22 18.93
C LEU A 396 13.50 -1.87 19.05
N THR A 397 12.61 -1.57 18.11
CA THR A 397 11.25 -2.11 18.09
C THR A 397 11.25 -3.63 17.91
N ALA A 398 12.12 -4.18 17.07
CA ALA A 398 12.24 -5.62 16.90
C ALA A 398 12.68 -6.33 18.20
N GLY A 399 13.66 -5.76 18.91
CA GLY A 399 14.07 -6.29 20.22
C GLY A 399 12.94 -6.26 21.25
N VAL A 400 12.20 -5.15 21.31
CA VAL A 400 11.01 -5.00 22.17
C VAL A 400 9.92 -6.00 21.79
N ALA A 401 9.56 -6.09 20.51
CA ALA A 401 8.53 -7.00 20.02
C ALA A 401 8.87 -8.46 20.35
N LEU A 402 10.13 -8.88 20.17
CA LEU A 402 10.60 -10.21 20.54
C LEU A 402 10.46 -10.47 22.05
N ALA A 403 10.88 -9.52 22.88
CA ALA A 403 10.74 -9.64 24.34
C ALA A 403 9.27 -9.74 24.78
N LEU A 404 8.36 -9.03 24.12
CA LEU A 404 6.91 -9.06 24.40
C LEU A 404 6.27 -10.38 23.98
N VAL A 405 6.69 -10.92 22.84
CA VAL A 405 6.21 -12.21 22.32
C VAL A 405 6.64 -13.37 23.22
N VAL A 406 7.87 -13.34 23.74
CA VAL A 406 8.36 -14.38 24.66
C VAL A 406 7.63 -14.32 26.02
N ARG A 407 7.23 -13.12 26.47
CA ARG A 407 6.64 -12.90 27.79
C ARG A 407 5.12 -13.02 27.86
N ARG A 408 4.41 -13.07 26.73
CA ARG A 408 2.93 -13.08 26.68
C ARG A 408 2.42 -14.04 25.60
N GLU A 409 1.24 -14.60 25.81
CA GLU A 409 0.46 -15.22 24.72
C GLU A 409 0.10 -14.16 23.68
N ALA A 410 0.97 -13.97 22.68
CA ALA A 410 0.77 -12.98 21.64
C ALA A 410 -0.40 -13.39 20.75
N GLU A 411 -1.35 -12.46 20.57
CA GLU A 411 -2.49 -12.63 19.68
C GLU A 411 -2.04 -12.93 18.24
N ARG A 412 -2.83 -13.73 17.51
CA ARG A 412 -2.46 -14.23 16.17
C ARG A 412 -2.13 -13.12 15.17
N TRP A 413 -2.82 -11.98 15.24
CA TRP A 413 -2.55 -10.87 14.33
C TRP A 413 -1.15 -10.26 14.52
N ARG A 414 -0.58 -10.33 15.74
CA ARG A 414 0.80 -9.87 16.02
C ARG A 414 1.81 -10.76 15.32
N TRP A 415 1.58 -12.07 15.40
CA TRP A 415 2.38 -13.04 14.66
C TRP A 415 2.26 -12.82 13.16
N ALA A 416 1.05 -12.56 12.63
CA ALA A 416 0.87 -12.27 11.22
C ALA A 416 1.69 -11.04 10.76
N GLN A 417 1.67 -9.95 11.54
CA GLN A 417 2.49 -8.77 11.27
C GLN A 417 3.99 -9.06 11.35
N ALA A 418 4.44 -9.71 12.43
CA ALA A 418 5.84 -10.07 12.61
C ALA A 418 6.33 -11.00 11.49
N THR A 419 5.51 -11.96 11.07
CA THR A 419 5.78 -12.84 9.94
C THR A 419 5.87 -12.05 8.63
N PHE A 420 4.98 -11.10 8.37
CA PHE A 420 5.09 -10.24 7.18
C PHE A 420 6.41 -9.46 7.16
N VAL A 421 6.78 -8.83 8.29
CA VAL A 421 8.04 -8.08 8.42
C VAL A 421 9.24 -9.01 8.23
N ALA A 422 9.25 -10.17 8.89
CA ALA A 422 10.31 -11.16 8.77
C ALA A 422 10.44 -11.70 7.33
N SER A 423 9.32 -12.02 6.66
CA SER A 423 9.31 -12.45 5.27
C SER A 423 9.83 -11.36 4.33
N SER A 424 9.50 -10.10 4.59
CA SER A 424 10.00 -8.96 3.81
C SER A 424 11.50 -8.77 3.99
N LEU A 425 12.01 -8.82 5.23
CA LEU A 425 13.45 -8.74 5.52
C LEU A 425 14.21 -9.93 4.93
N LEU A 426 13.63 -11.14 4.99
CA LEU A 426 14.21 -12.32 4.36
C LEU A 426 14.27 -12.17 2.84
N ALA A 427 13.22 -11.64 2.21
CA ALA A 427 13.22 -11.41 0.77
C ALA A 427 14.27 -10.38 0.36
N LEU A 428 14.44 -9.29 1.12
CA LEU A 428 15.50 -8.30 0.90
C LEU A 428 16.89 -8.92 1.11
N PHE A 429 17.06 -9.78 2.13
CA PHE A 429 18.29 -10.51 2.36
C PHE A 429 18.62 -11.44 1.19
N VAL A 430 17.66 -12.25 0.75
CA VAL A 430 17.84 -13.13 -0.42
C VAL A 430 18.22 -12.31 -1.64
N LEU A 431 17.51 -11.22 -1.92
CA LEU A 431 17.79 -10.36 -3.07
C LEU A 431 19.22 -9.80 -3.02
N PHE A 432 19.62 -9.15 -1.92
CA PHE A 432 20.89 -8.41 -1.88
C PHE A 432 22.10 -9.23 -1.46
N PHE A 433 21.93 -10.40 -0.84
CA PHE A 433 23.05 -11.23 -0.39
C PHE A 433 23.18 -12.53 -1.18
N LEU A 434 22.07 -13.02 -1.77
CA LEU A 434 22.03 -14.33 -2.42
C LEU A 434 21.83 -14.26 -3.95
N THR A 435 21.73 -13.07 -4.55
CA THR A 435 21.57 -12.91 -6.03
C THR A 435 22.55 -11.90 -6.63
N ASP A 436 22.59 -11.82 -7.97
CA ASP A 436 23.33 -10.78 -8.72
C ASP A 436 22.93 -9.34 -8.35
N ALA A 437 21.75 -9.13 -7.76
CA ALA A 437 21.31 -7.81 -7.32
C ALA A 437 22.17 -7.20 -6.20
N GLN A 438 23.07 -7.98 -5.59
CA GLN A 438 24.09 -7.47 -4.67
C GLN A 438 24.93 -6.33 -5.30
N LEU A 439 25.29 -6.43 -6.59
CA LEU A 439 26.08 -5.38 -7.25
C LEU A 439 25.36 -4.01 -7.20
N TRP A 440 24.04 -4.03 -7.30
CA TRP A 440 23.23 -2.82 -7.17
C TRP A 440 23.13 -2.32 -5.72
N ALA A 441 23.32 -3.20 -4.74
CA ALA A 441 23.45 -2.80 -3.34
C ALA A 441 24.82 -2.15 -3.09
N GLU A 442 25.91 -2.71 -3.61
CA GLU A 442 27.26 -2.16 -3.46
C GLU A 442 27.42 -0.78 -4.11
N GLN A 443 26.77 -0.57 -5.25
CA GLN A 443 26.75 0.72 -5.93
C GLN A 443 25.76 1.73 -5.33
N TYR A 444 25.04 1.35 -4.26
CA TYR A 444 23.97 2.13 -3.62
C TYR A 444 22.80 2.52 -4.55
N THR A 445 22.67 1.88 -5.71
CA THR A 445 21.67 2.24 -6.71
C THR A 445 20.28 1.71 -6.35
N SER A 446 20.18 0.46 -5.89
CA SER A 446 18.87 -0.19 -5.67
C SER A 446 18.53 -0.50 -4.22
N ILE A 447 19.53 -0.60 -3.32
CA ILE A 447 19.29 -0.94 -1.91
C ILE A 447 18.26 -0.04 -1.24
N ASN A 448 18.43 1.27 -1.38
CA ASN A 448 17.53 2.26 -0.80
C ASN A 448 16.15 2.26 -1.48
N ARG A 449 16.13 2.15 -2.81
CA ARG A 449 14.91 2.23 -3.62
C ARG A 449 13.96 1.07 -3.34
N ILE A 450 14.49 -0.15 -3.32
CA ILE A 450 13.68 -1.35 -3.07
C ILE A 450 13.21 -1.39 -1.62
N VAL A 451 14.07 -1.04 -0.67
CA VAL A 451 13.70 -0.97 0.75
C VAL A 451 12.58 0.04 0.99
N LEU A 452 12.59 1.18 0.29
CA LEU A 452 11.56 2.21 0.41
C LEU A 452 10.14 1.66 0.26
N GLU A 453 9.96 0.66 -0.60
CA GLU A 453 8.67 0.06 -0.89
C GLU A 453 7.99 -0.52 0.37
N PHE A 454 8.79 -0.97 1.35
CA PHE A 454 8.36 -1.63 2.58
C PHE A 454 8.23 -0.68 3.78
N VAL A 455 8.89 0.47 3.72
CA VAL A 455 9.12 1.33 4.88
C VAL A 455 7.84 1.83 5.55
N PRO A 456 6.81 2.31 4.83
CA PRO A 456 5.57 2.70 5.49
C PRO A 456 4.91 1.52 6.24
N ALA A 457 4.95 0.29 5.71
CA ALA A 457 4.43 -0.88 6.41
C ALA A 457 5.25 -1.21 7.66
N PHE A 458 6.58 -1.13 7.59
CA PHE A 458 7.46 -1.34 8.75
C PHE A 458 7.24 -0.28 9.82
N LEU A 459 7.12 0.99 9.43
CA LEU A 459 6.86 2.09 10.35
C LEU A 459 5.46 1.97 10.98
N PHE A 460 4.47 1.47 10.23
CA PHE A 460 3.16 1.17 10.80
C PHE A 460 3.23 0.01 11.80
N TRP A 461 3.96 -1.07 11.50
CA TRP A 461 4.21 -2.14 12.45
C TRP A 461 4.89 -1.62 13.73
N VAL A 462 5.88 -0.74 13.60
CA VAL A 462 6.50 -0.03 14.74
C VAL A 462 5.43 0.70 15.55
N LEU A 463 4.57 1.49 14.91
CA LEU A 463 3.46 2.17 15.58
C LEU A 463 2.59 1.18 16.37
N THR A 464 2.23 0.03 15.79
CA THR A 464 1.36 -0.94 16.48
C THR A 464 1.99 -1.51 17.76
N VAL A 465 3.32 -1.71 17.78
CA VAL A 465 4.06 -2.18 18.95
C VAL A 465 4.07 -1.13 20.06
N TRP A 466 4.32 0.14 19.70
CA TRP A 466 4.43 1.23 20.68
C TRP A 466 3.08 1.69 21.24
N VAL A 467 2.04 1.74 20.40
CA VAL A 467 0.67 2.06 20.85
C VAL A 467 0.18 1.03 21.87
N TRP A 468 0.51 -0.23 21.66
CA TRP A 468 0.18 -1.28 22.61
C TRP A 468 0.92 -1.12 23.95
N LEU A 469 2.18 -0.68 23.92
CA LEU A 469 2.97 -0.42 25.13
C LEU A 469 2.47 0.78 25.92
N SER A 470 2.04 1.85 25.26
CA SER A 470 1.56 3.06 25.94
C SER A 470 0.18 2.89 26.57
N GLY A 471 -0.55 1.81 26.24
CA GLY A 471 -1.94 1.59 26.68
C GLY A 471 -2.95 2.47 25.97
N ASP A 472 -2.49 3.34 25.06
CA ASP A 472 -3.36 4.10 24.16
C ASP A 472 -4.08 3.11 23.23
N GLY A 473 -5.41 3.08 23.28
CA GLY A 473 -6.22 2.18 22.45
C GLY A 473 -6.80 0.96 23.17
N PHE A 474 -6.52 0.77 24.47
CA PHE A 474 -7.14 -0.31 25.27
C PHE A 474 -7.89 0.18 26.53
N SER A 475 -7.99 1.49 26.76
CA SER A 475 -8.51 2.07 28.00
C SER A 475 -10.02 2.37 28.06
N SER A 476 -10.85 1.91 27.11
CA SER A 476 -12.33 2.04 27.27
C SER A 476 -13.19 0.84 26.86
N ASP A 477 -12.65 -0.16 26.15
CA ASP A 477 -13.49 -1.25 25.61
C ASP A 477 -13.63 -2.50 26.50
N ARG A 478 -12.92 -2.57 27.64
CA ARG A 478 -13.16 -3.69 28.59
C ARG A 478 -14.54 -3.63 29.25
N ASP A 479 -15.18 -2.46 29.27
CA ASP A 479 -16.55 -2.31 29.78
C ASP A 479 -17.61 -2.46 28.69
N ILE A 480 -17.30 -2.15 27.42
CA ILE A 480 -18.24 -2.32 26.29
C ILE A 480 -18.27 -3.77 25.78
N ALA A 481 -17.15 -4.50 25.83
CA ALA A 481 -17.07 -5.90 25.39
C ALA A 481 -17.91 -6.88 26.24
N ARG A 482 -18.42 -6.46 27.41
CA ARG A 482 -19.44 -7.23 28.16
C ARG A 482 -20.87 -7.02 27.64
N SER A 483 -21.13 -5.94 26.90
CA SER A 483 -22.47 -5.59 26.40
C SER A 483 -22.78 -6.11 24.99
N VAL A 484 -21.77 -6.43 24.17
CA VAL A 484 -21.99 -6.93 22.79
C VAL A 484 -21.33 -8.29 22.61
N ARG A 485 -21.99 -9.34 23.13
CA ARG A 485 -21.69 -10.72 22.72
C ARG A 485 -22.15 -10.93 21.27
N TYR A 486 -21.25 -10.72 20.33
CA TYR A 486 -21.37 -11.24 18.97
C TYR A 486 -21.44 -12.77 19.02
N ARG A 487 -22.62 -13.37 18.78
CA ARG A 487 -22.78 -14.81 18.58
C ARG A 487 -22.38 -15.13 17.13
N PRO A 488 -21.39 -16.01 16.87
CA PRO A 488 -21.04 -16.40 15.51
C PRO A 488 -22.20 -17.18 14.83
N PRO A 489 -22.37 -17.11 13.49
CA PRO A 489 -23.58 -17.57 12.78
C PRO A 489 -23.81 -19.08 12.71
N TRP A 490 -23.00 -19.91 13.39
CA TRP A 490 -22.96 -21.36 13.15
C TRP A 490 -23.47 -22.22 14.31
N ARG A 491 -24.05 -21.63 15.36
CA ARG A 491 -24.79 -22.40 16.37
C ARG A 491 -26.27 -22.39 16.02
N ARG A 492 -26.76 -23.48 15.41
CA ARG A 492 -28.19 -23.81 15.45
C ARG A 492 -28.61 -23.89 16.93
N PRO A 493 -29.75 -23.30 17.34
CA PRO A 493 -30.35 -23.62 18.63
C PRO A 493 -30.68 -25.11 18.63
N ALA A 494 -30.30 -25.81 19.69
CA ALA A 494 -30.89 -27.11 19.98
C ALA A 494 -32.36 -26.86 20.33
N ASP A 495 -33.26 -27.48 19.58
CA ASP A 495 -34.68 -27.55 19.92
C ASP A 495 -34.83 -28.30 21.25
N GLY A 496 -35.50 -27.66 22.20
CA GLY A 496 -35.77 -28.20 23.53
C GLY A 496 -36.39 -27.13 24.41
N ASP A 497 -37.69 -26.89 24.27
CA ASP A 497 -38.71 -27.30 25.26
C ASP A 497 -39.99 -26.48 25.05
N HIS A 498 -41.09 -27.18 24.78
CA HIS A 498 -42.42 -26.60 24.59
C HIS A 498 -43.33 -27.03 25.74
N ARG A 499 -43.93 -26.01 26.39
CA ARG A 499 -45.21 -26.01 27.15
C ARG A 499 -45.14 -26.59 28.57
N CYS A 500 -45.26 -25.81 29.65
CA CYS A 500 -46.30 -24.86 30.08
C CYS A 500 -47.63 -25.54 30.51
N ALA A 501 -47.78 -25.61 31.84
CA ALA A 501 -48.98 -25.40 32.66
C ALA A 501 -50.28 -26.20 32.39
N ALA A 502 -50.61 -27.08 33.34
CA ALA A 502 -51.98 -27.47 33.64
C ALA A 502 -52.19 -27.56 35.17
N THR A 503 -52.98 -26.60 35.69
CA THR A 503 -54.01 -26.73 36.74
C THR A 503 -53.96 -27.91 37.71
N ARG A 504 -53.85 -27.61 39.01
CA ARG A 504 -54.67 -28.25 40.06
C ARG A 504 -54.72 -27.42 41.35
N ASN A 505 -55.93 -26.98 41.67
CA ASN A 505 -56.35 -26.46 42.97
C ASN A 505 -57.15 -27.58 43.68
N ARG A 506 -57.18 -27.54 45.03
CA ARG A 506 -57.83 -28.42 46.05
C ARG A 506 -56.76 -29.17 46.86
N ILE A 507 -56.38 -28.78 48.08
CA ILE A 507 -57.13 -28.49 49.32
C ILE A 507 -57.91 -29.72 49.83
N ASN A 508 -57.57 -30.08 51.08
CA ASN A 508 -58.24 -30.91 52.09
C ASN A 508 -57.79 -32.38 52.26
N ASP A 509 -57.51 -32.87 53.48
CA ASP A 509 -57.66 -32.27 54.83
C ASP A 509 -56.80 -33.07 55.83
N ALA A 510 -56.07 -32.38 56.72
CA ALA A 510 -55.27 -32.99 57.78
C ALA A 510 -54.12 -33.91 57.34
#